data_AF-A0A915NN19-F1
#
_entry.id   AF-A0A915NN19-F1
#
_cell.length_a   1.000
_cell.length_b   1.000
_cell.length_c   1.000
_cell.angle_alpha   90.00
_cell.angle_beta   90.00
_cell.angle_gamma   90.00
#
_symmetry.space_group_name_H-M   'P 1'
#
loop_
_entity.id
_entity.type
_entity.pdbx_description
1 polymer ?
#
loop_
_entity_poly.entity_id
_entity_poly.type
_entity_poly.pdbx_seq_one_letter_code
_entity_poly.pdbx_strand_id
1 'polypeptide(L)'
;MLKRCVLEHRFSLLAFSRLNRNQQSRFLWKFTHVYMPERTPDGLLQRPPTEHQDFTKYEAIEDKQYQEPAPPLKMILLEDVDDVGDKFEILELSDNLAHKLYLTKKAAYASPFDLEYYGKKKEEFLAQKDTRIAKMPRDLAKLASKISST
;
A
#
# COMPACT_ATOMS: atom_id res chain seq x y z
N MET A 1 -7.81 69.34 4.55
CA MET A 1 -7.36 69.02 3.17
C MET A 1 -6.77 67.62 3.19
N LEU A 2 -7.35 66.68 2.43
CA LEU A 2 -6.76 65.43 1.88
C LEU A 2 -6.24 64.38 2.90
N LYS A 3 -6.46 63.07 2.80
CA LYS A 3 -7.21 62.16 1.92
C LYS A 3 -7.25 60.82 2.67
N ARG A 4 -8.39 60.12 2.63
CA ARG A 4 -8.47 58.69 2.98
C ARG A 4 -7.53 57.89 2.07
N CYS A 5 -6.80 56.94 2.63
CA CYS A 5 -6.22 55.83 1.85
C CYS A 5 -6.56 54.52 2.56
N VAL A 6 -7.57 53.85 2.01
CA VAL A 6 -7.89 52.44 2.23
C VAL A 6 -6.81 51.64 1.51
N LEU A 7 -6.16 50.71 2.21
CA LEU A 7 -5.42 49.62 1.58
C LEU A 7 -5.86 48.31 2.22
N GLU A 8 -6.82 47.68 1.56
CA GLU A 8 -7.08 46.26 1.73
C GLU A 8 -5.88 45.49 1.18
N HIS A 9 -5.23 44.70 2.04
CA HIS A 9 -4.38 43.62 1.60
C HIS A 9 -5.12 42.30 1.74
N ARG A 10 -5.67 41.89 0.60
CA ARG A 10 -6.02 40.52 0.25
C ARG A 10 -4.85 39.59 0.57
N PHE A 11 -4.84 39.02 1.76
CA PHE A 11 -4.04 37.83 1.99
C PHE A 11 -4.80 36.64 1.41
N SER A 12 -4.18 36.09 0.39
CA SER A 12 -4.60 34.94 -0.37
C SER A 12 -5.03 33.81 0.54
N LEU A 13 -6.11 33.15 0.13
CA LEU A 13 -6.38 31.75 0.43
C LEU A 13 -5.15 30.93 0.01
N LEU A 14 -4.14 30.88 0.88
CA LEU A 14 -3.16 29.84 0.85
C LEU A 14 -3.93 28.58 1.22
N ALA A 15 -4.19 27.81 0.17
CA ALA A 15 -4.59 26.43 0.21
C ALA A 15 -3.99 25.80 1.46
N PHE A 16 -4.88 25.36 2.36
CA PHE A 16 -4.57 24.33 3.34
C PHE A 16 -4.11 23.13 2.52
N SER A 17 -2.83 23.10 2.15
CA SER A 17 -2.13 21.90 1.75
C SER A 17 -2.20 21.02 2.98
N ARG A 18 -3.18 20.14 2.95
CA ARG A 18 -3.38 19.04 3.89
C ARG A 18 -2.02 18.36 4.00
N LEU A 19 -1.28 18.70 5.06
CA LEU A 19 -0.01 18.08 5.41
C LEU A 19 -0.23 16.59 5.33
N ASN A 20 0.37 15.97 4.31
CA ASN A 20 0.31 14.54 4.05
C ASN A 20 1.21 13.87 5.11
N ARG A 21 0.74 13.91 6.36
CA ARG A 21 1.44 13.53 7.59
C ARG A 21 1.51 12.01 7.79
N ASN A 22 1.31 11.25 6.70
CA ASN A 22 1.24 9.79 6.67
C ASN A 22 2.36 9.15 5.84
N GLN A 23 3.42 9.90 5.50
CA GLN A 23 4.68 9.26 5.16
C GLN A 23 5.35 8.84 6.48
N GLN A 24 5.01 7.65 6.97
CA GLN A 24 5.89 6.98 7.91
C GLN A 24 7.21 6.76 7.15
N SER A 25 8.16 7.68 7.33
CA SER A 25 9.50 7.53 6.79
C SER A 25 10.11 6.31 7.48
N ARG A 26 10.04 5.15 6.81
CA ARG A 26 10.84 4.00 7.22
C ARG A 26 12.29 4.49 7.16
N PHE A 27 13.02 4.40 8.27
CA PHE A 27 14.44 4.71 8.29
C PHE A 27 15.18 3.41 8.57
N LEU A 28 15.97 2.96 7.61
CA LEU A 28 16.97 1.91 7.84
C LEU A 28 18.32 2.56 7.59
N TRP A 29 19.19 2.46 8.57
CA TRP A 29 20.57 2.87 8.42
C TRP A 29 21.34 1.75 7.74
N LYS A 30 21.77 1.97 6.50
CA LYS A 30 22.75 1.12 5.85
C LYS A 30 24.14 1.63 6.18
N PHE A 31 25.01 0.74 6.63
CA PHE A 31 26.39 1.06 6.94
C PHE A 31 27.30 0.24 6.06
N THR A 32 28.36 0.87 5.56
CA THR A 32 29.50 0.16 4.95
C THR A 32 30.74 0.39 5.76
N HIS A 33 31.63 -0.60 5.74
CA HIS A 33 32.96 -0.43 6.31
C HIS A 33 33.71 0.68 5.57
N VAL A 34 34.34 1.58 6.32
CA VAL A 34 35.23 2.62 5.76
C VAL A 34 36.48 1.98 5.16
N TYR A 35 36.98 0.93 5.81
CA TYR A 35 38.10 0.13 5.34
C TYR A 35 37.63 -1.30 5.10
N MET A 36 37.69 -1.74 3.84
CA MET A 36 37.32 -3.11 3.48
C MET A 36 38.53 -4.03 3.67
N PRO A 37 38.49 -4.98 4.63
CA PRO A 37 39.58 -5.93 4.80
C PRO A 37 39.72 -6.82 3.57
N GLU A 38 40.93 -7.36 3.38
CA GLU A 38 41.14 -8.43 2.42
C GLU A 38 40.21 -9.62 2.72
N ARG A 39 39.73 -10.28 1.65
CA ARG A 39 38.86 -11.44 1.78
C ARG A 39 39.53 -12.52 2.62
N THR A 40 38.85 -12.97 3.67
CA THR A 40 39.27 -14.14 4.44
C THR A 40 39.32 -15.37 3.52
N PRO A 41 40.44 -16.12 3.47
CA PRO A 41 40.53 -17.35 2.69
C PRO A 41 39.45 -18.36 3.09
N ASP A 42 39.00 -19.15 2.12
CA ASP A 42 37.93 -20.11 2.34
C ASP A 42 38.38 -21.19 3.36
N GLY A 43 37.51 -21.47 4.34
CA GLY A 43 37.78 -22.44 5.41
C GLY A 43 38.54 -21.88 6.62
N LEU A 44 39.00 -20.62 6.59
CA LEU A 44 39.57 -19.95 7.76
C LEU A 44 38.52 -19.13 8.52
N LEU A 45 38.80 -18.90 9.80
CA LEU A 45 37.96 -18.03 10.64
C LEU A 45 38.05 -16.58 10.18
N GLN A 46 36.92 -15.87 10.23
CA GLN A 46 36.88 -14.44 9.99
C GLN A 46 37.77 -13.70 11.00
N ARG A 47 38.54 -12.72 10.52
CA ARG A 47 39.44 -11.92 11.35
C ARG A 47 38.67 -11.19 12.46
N PRO A 48 39.22 -11.10 13.69
CA PRO A 48 38.56 -10.41 14.78
C PRO A 48 38.58 -8.89 14.56
N PRO A 49 37.50 -8.17 14.93
CA PRO A 49 37.45 -6.71 14.80
C PRO A 49 38.54 -5.96 15.60
N THR A 50 39.09 -6.57 16.65
CA THR A 50 40.12 -5.98 17.51
C THR A 50 41.50 -5.90 16.85
N GLU A 51 41.73 -6.64 15.77
CA GLU A 51 43.03 -6.69 15.08
C GLU A 51 43.42 -5.34 14.48
N HIS A 52 42.45 -4.55 14.00
CA HIS A 52 42.70 -3.25 13.39
C HIS A 52 41.61 -2.24 13.75
N GLN A 53 42.00 -1.02 14.11
CA GLN A 53 41.07 0.04 14.54
C GLN A 53 40.07 0.42 13.43
N ASP A 54 40.48 0.34 12.17
CA ASP A 54 39.61 0.69 11.03
C ASP A 54 38.55 -0.39 10.72
N PHE A 55 38.67 -1.61 11.24
CA PHE A 55 37.64 -2.65 11.05
C PHE A 55 36.33 -2.30 11.75
N THR A 56 36.39 -1.47 12.79
CA THR A 56 35.19 -1.04 13.52
C THR A 56 34.60 0.25 12.96
N LYS A 57 35.25 0.88 11.97
CA LYS A 57 34.79 2.15 11.39
C LYS A 57 33.77 1.90 10.28
N TYR A 58 32.62 2.53 10.44
CA TYR A 58 31.51 2.46 9.49
C TYR A 58 31.12 3.86 9.01
N GLU A 59 30.72 3.93 7.75
CA GLU A 59 30.11 5.12 7.14
C GLU A 59 28.64 4.84 6.87
N ALA A 60 27.78 5.81 7.18
CA ALA A 60 26.36 5.73 6.87
C ALA A 60 26.17 5.99 5.38
N ILE A 61 25.61 5.01 4.67
CA ILE A 61 25.20 5.16 3.29
C ILE A 61 23.77 5.67 3.27
N GLU A 62 23.56 6.75 2.53
CA GLU A 62 22.23 7.21 2.19
C GLU A 62 21.54 6.20 1.27
N ASP A 63 20.44 5.66 1.77
CA ASP A 63 19.69 4.66 1.05
C ASP A 63 18.45 5.28 0.41
N LYS A 64 18.55 5.53 -0.89
CA LYS A 64 17.53 6.25 -1.69
C LYS A 64 16.16 5.58 -1.65
N GLN A 65 16.12 4.28 -1.40
CA GLN A 65 14.90 3.48 -1.32
C GLN A 65 13.94 3.94 -0.20
N TYR A 66 14.44 4.66 0.81
CA TYR A 66 13.63 5.21 1.90
C TYR A 66 13.10 6.62 1.65
N GLN A 67 13.59 7.29 0.61
CA GLN A 67 13.05 8.57 0.15
C GLN A 67 11.81 8.35 -0.74
N GLU A 68 11.72 7.19 -1.38
CA GLU A 68 10.61 6.84 -2.25
C GLU A 68 9.44 6.22 -1.44
N PRO A 69 8.18 6.48 -1.83
CA PRO A 69 7.03 5.85 -1.21
C PRO A 69 7.09 4.33 -1.36
N ALA A 70 6.53 3.61 -0.39
CA ALA A 70 6.43 2.15 -0.47
C ALA A 70 5.75 1.72 -1.77
N PRO A 71 6.25 0.66 -2.44
CA PRO A 71 5.58 0.14 -3.63
C PRO A 71 4.18 -0.39 -3.25
N PRO A 72 3.20 -0.28 -4.17
CA PRO A 72 1.86 -0.78 -3.92
C PRO A 72 1.87 -2.31 -3.80
N LEU A 73 0.99 -2.84 -2.95
CA LEU A 73 0.86 -4.26 -2.65
C LEU A 73 -0.31 -4.88 -3.40
N LYS A 74 -0.06 -6.02 -4.04
CA LYS A 74 -1.09 -6.82 -4.72
C LYS A 74 -1.87 -7.63 -3.70
N MET A 75 -3.17 -7.38 -3.61
CA MET A 75 -4.07 -8.03 -2.67
C MET A 75 -5.36 -8.51 -3.34
N ILE A 76 -5.94 -9.55 -2.76
CA ILE A 76 -7.24 -10.10 -3.13
C ILE A 76 -8.26 -9.65 -2.09
N LEU A 77 -9.36 -9.03 -2.51
CA LEU A 77 -10.47 -8.71 -1.61
C LEU A 77 -11.30 -9.96 -1.28
N LEU A 78 -11.57 -10.19 -0.01
CA LEU A 78 -12.36 -11.33 0.48
C LEU A 78 -13.84 -10.96 0.71
N GLU A 79 -14.12 -9.67 0.81
CA GLU A 79 -15.43 -9.07 1.01
C GLU A 79 -15.57 -7.84 0.10
N ASP A 80 -16.79 -7.41 -0.16
CA ASP A 80 -17.06 -6.15 -0.86
C ASP A 80 -16.65 -5.01 0.09
N VAL A 81 -15.82 -4.09 -0.39
CA VAL A 81 -15.33 -2.95 0.39
C VAL A 81 -15.70 -1.67 -0.34
N ASP A 82 -16.55 -0.88 0.31
CA ASP A 82 -16.98 0.43 -0.19
C ASP A 82 -15.77 1.28 -0.61
N ASP A 83 -15.86 1.91 -1.78
CA ASP A 83 -14.84 2.77 -2.39
C ASP A 83 -13.51 2.10 -2.75
N VAL A 84 -13.38 0.78 -2.61
CA VAL A 84 -12.15 0.03 -3.00
C VAL A 84 -12.40 -0.94 -4.13
N GLY A 85 -13.41 -1.82 -4.01
CA GLY A 85 -13.69 -2.82 -5.03
C GLY A 85 -14.55 -3.99 -4.54
N ASP A 86 -14.80 -4.91 -5.46
CA ASP A 86 -15.68 -6.06 -5.24
C ASP A 86 -14.93 -7.28 -4.69
N LYS A 87 -15.67 -8.20 -4.08
CA LYS A 87 -15.16 -9.47 -3.59
C LYS A 87 -14.50 -10.30 -4.70
N PHE A 88 -13.33 -10.86 -4.40
CA PHE A 88 -12.44 -11.62 -5.27
C PHE A 88 -11.80 -10.82 -6.42
N GLU A 89 -11.74 -9.49 -6.30
CA GLU A 89 -10.94 -8.64 -7.17
C GLU A 89 -9.48 -8.59 -6.69
N ILE A 90 -8.56 -8.52 -7.66
CA ILE A 90 -7.11 -8.39 -7.41
C ILE A 90 -6.74 -6.93 -7.68
N LEU A 91 -6.28 -6.22 -6.65
CA LEU A 91 -5.97 -4.79 -6.72
C LEU A 91 -4.57 -4.50 -6.22
N GLU A 92 -3.97 -3.43 -6.76
CA GLU A 92 -2.74 -2.84 -6.25
C GLU A 92 -3.10 -1.71 -5.28
N LEU A 93 -2.86 -1.94 -3.98
CA LEU A 93 -3.26 -1.04 -2.91
C LEU A 93 -2.04 -0.34 -2.30
N SER A 94 -2.23 0.88 -1.80
CA SER A 94 -1.20 1.55 -0.98
C SER A 94 -0.92 0.76 0.30
N ASP A 95 0.33 0.76 0.77
CA ASP A 95 0.79 -0.01 1.95
C ASP A 95 -0.09 0.21 3.18
N ASN A 96 -0.44 1.46 3.47
CA ASN A 96 -1.30 1.83 4.60
C ASN A 96 -2.70 1.20 4.50
N LEU A 97 -3.31 1.23 3.31
CA LEU A 97 -4.64 0.67 3.09
C LEU A 97 -4.60 -0.85 3.09
N ALA A 98 -3.61 -1.44 2.42
CA ALA A 98 -3.33 -2.87 2.39
C ALA A 98 -3.20 -3.44 3.81
N HIS A 99 -2.38 -2.80 4.66
CA HIS A 99 -2.17 -3.20 6.04
C HIS A 99 -3.46 -3.15 6.86
N LYS A 100 -4.26 -2.08 6.71
CA LYS A 100 -5.55 -1.94 7.39
C LYS A 100 -6.53 -3.06 6.98
N LEU A 101 -6.65 -3.33 5.68
CA LEU A 101 -7.56 -4.37 5.18
C LEU A 101 -7.12 -5.76 5.60
N TYR A 102 -5.81 -6.04 5.55
CA TYR A 102 -5.22 -7.30 6.02
C TYR A 102 -5.51 -7.54 7.50
N LEU A 103 -5.30 -6.53 8.35
CA LEU A 103 -5.55 -6.63 9.80
C LEU A 103 -7.02 -6.90 10.10
N THR A 104 -7.94 -6.29 9.34
CA THR A 104 -9.38 -6.55 9.44
C THR A 104 -9.83 -7.86 8.78
N LYS A 105 -8.91 -8.64 8.19
CA LYS A 105 -9.17 -9.88 7.46
C LYS A 105 -10.12 -9.72 6.25
N LYS A 106 -10.21 -8.50 5.71
CA LYS A 106 -11.02 -8.18 4.52
C LYS A 106 -10.29 -8.43 3.21
N ALA A 107 -8.96 -8.53 3.27
CA ALA A 107 -8.13 -8.79 2.12
C ALA A 107 -7.00 -9.77 2.46
N ALA A 108 -6.59 -10.56 1.48
CA ALA A 108 -5.46 -11.46 1.54
C ALA A 108 -4.36 -11.01 0.55
N TYR A 109 -3.12 -11.45 0.75
CA TYR A 109 -2.08 -11.21 -0.23
C TYR A 109 -2.36 -12.00 -1.52
N ALA A 110 -1.93 -11.45 -2.66
CA ALA A 110 -1.98 -12.16 -3.93
C ALA A 110 -0.81 -13.16 -4.07
N SER A 111 -0.71 -14.08 -3.12
CA SER A 111 0.25 -15.20 -3.19
C SER A 111 -0.19 -16.20 -4.27
N PRO A 112 0.74 -16.90 -4.96
CA PRO A 112 0.39 -17.95 -5.93
C PRO A 112 -0.60 -18.99 -5.36
N PHE A 113 -0.43 -19.36 -4.09
CA PHE A 113 -1.34 -20.29 -3.40
C PHE A 113 -2.75 -19.70 -3.22
N ASP A 114 -2.82 -18.44 -2.79
CA ASP A 114 -4.10 -17.75 -2.55
C ASP A 114 -4.85 -17.49 -3.85
N LEU A 115 -4.14 -17.22 -4.94
CA LEU A 115 -4.74 -17.04 -6.27
C LEU A 115 -5.45 -18.32 -6.75
N GLU A 116 -4.85 -19.49 -6.57
CA GLU A 116 -5.48 -20.76 -6.91
C GLU A 116 -6.69 -21.05 -6.01
N TYR A 117 -6.54 -20.85 -4.70
CA TYR A 117 -7.58 -21.13 -3.72
C TYR A 117 -8.80 -20.23 -3.89
N TYR A 118 -8.60 -18.92 -3.95
CA TYR A 118 -9.67 -17.95 -4.11
C TYR A 118 -10.19 -17.88 -5.54
N GLY A 119 -9.40 -18.28 -6.55
CA GLY A 119 -9.87 -18.50 -7.92
C GLY A 119 -10.99 -19.53 -7.99
N LYS A 120 -10.79 -20.71 -7.39
CA LYS A 120 -11.82 -21.76 -7.31
C LYS A 120 -13.07 -21.28 -6.57
N LYS A 121 -12.91 -20.59 -5.45
CA LYS A 121 -14.04 -20.02 -4.69
C LYS A 121 -14.80 -18.93 -5.45
N LYS A 122 -14.11 -18.14 -6.27
CA LYS A 122 -14.73 -17.13 -7.13
C LYS A 122 -15.65 -17.78 -8.15
N GLU A 123 -15.19 -18.86 -8.80
CA GLU A 123 -16.01 -19.62 -9.77
C GLU A 123 -17.26 -20.22 -9.10
N GLU A 124 -17.10 -20.87 -7.94
CA GLU A 124 -18.22 -21.40 -7.15
C GLU A 124 -19.23 -20.31 -6.77
N PHE A 125 -18.73 -19.12 -6.39
CA PHE A 125 -19.55 -17.98 -6.02
C PHE A 125 -20.31 -17.39 -7.20
N LEU A 126 -19.68 -17.28 -8.38
CA LEU A 126 -20.34 -16.82 -9.60
C LEU A 126 -21.45 -17.79 -10.03
N ALA A 127 -21.19 -19.10 -10.02
CA ALA A 127 -22.20 -20.11 -10.31
C ALA A 127 -23.41 -20.04 -9.36
N GLN A 128 -23.15 -19.79 -8.07
CA GLN A 128 -24.23 -19.58 -7.07
C GLN A 128 -24.98 -18.26 -7.29
N LYS A 129 -24.29 -17.19 -7.68
CA LYS A 129 -24.92 -15.90 -8.01
C LYS A 129 -25.86 -16.05 -9.21
N ASP A 130 -25.42 -16.69 -10.28
CA ASP A 130 -26.22 -16.89 -11.49
C ASP A 130 -27.47 -17.71 -11.23
N THR A 131 -27.34 -18.80 -10.47
CA THR A 131 -28.50 -19.64 -10.08
C THR A 131 -29.48 -18.90 -9.17
N ARG A 132 -29.02 -18.02 -8.27
CA ARG A 132 -29.89 -17.19 -7.44
C ARG A 132 -30.60 -16.12 -8.26
N ILE A 133 -29.89 -15.42 -9.15
CA ILE A 133 -30.46 -14.41 -10.05
C ILE A 133 -31.53 -15.06 -10.95
N ALA A 134 -31.24 -16.23 -11.51
CA ALA A 134 -32.18 -16.99 -12.33
C ALA A 134 -33.43 -17.46 -11.56
N LYS A 135 -33.33 -17.63 -10.23
CA LYS A 135 -34.45 -17.98 -9.33
C LYS A 135 -35.23 -16.78 -8.81
N MET A 136 -34.78 -15.55 -9.04
CA MET A 136 -35.52 -14.37 -8.61
C MET A 136 -36.87 -14.33 -9.35
N PRO A 137 -38.02 -14.20 -8.66
CA PRO A 137 -39.31 -14.19 -9.32
C PRO A 137 -39.35 -13.03 -10.32
N ARG A 138 -39.79 -13.32 -11.56
CA ARG A 138 -39.75 -12.38 -12.72
C ARG A 138 -40.38 -11.02 -12.41
N ASP A 139 -41.23 -10.94 -11.40
CA ASP A 139 -41.94 -9.73 -10.99
C ASP A 139 -41.03 -8.70 -10.28
N LEU A 140 -39.97 -9.14 -9.58
CA LEU A 140 -38.99 -8.23 -8.96
C LEU A 140 -38.01 -7.64 -9.98
N ALA A 141 -37.65 -8.40 -11.02
CA ALA A 141 -36.80 -7.89 -12.11
C ALA A 141 -37.50 -6.79 -12.92
N LYS A 142 -38.83 -6.89 -13.08
CA LYS A 142 -39.65 -5.84 -13.71
C LYS A 142 -39.79 -4.58 -12.85
N LEU A 143 -39.70 -4.69 -11.53
CA LEU A 143 -39.71 -3.54 -10.62
C LEU A 143 -38.36 -2.80 -10.64
N ALA A 144 -37.24 -3.53 -10.65
CA ALA A 144 -35.90 -2.94 -10.72
C ALA A 144 -35.67 -2.12 -12.01
N SER A 145 -36.13 -2.61 -13.17
CA SER A 145 -36.04 -1.86 -14.44
C SER A 145 -36.97 -0.64 -14.49
N LYS A 146 -38.07 -0.66 -13.74
CA LYS A 146 -39.01 0.46 -13.63
C LYS A 146 -38.47 1.58 -12.73
N ILE A 147 -37.65 1.23 -11.74
CA ILE A 147 -36.97 2.20 -10.85
C ILE A 147 -35.77 2.84 -11.56
N SER A 148 -35.07 2.13 -12.45
CA SER A 148 -33.94 2.69 -13.19
C SER A 148 -34.34 3.57 -14.38
N SER A 149 -35.63 3.65 -14.72
CA SER A 149 -36.17 4.42 -15.86
C SER A 149 -36.97 5.66 -15.46
N THR A 150 -37.07 5.93 -14.15
CA THR A 150 -37.60 7.16 -13.55
C THR A 150 -36.47 7.99 -12.98
#